data_AF-A0AAU5ZSW8-F1
#
_entry.id   AF-A0AAU5ZSW8-F1
#
_cell.length_a   1.000
_cell.length_b   1.000
_cell.length_c   1.000
_cell.angle_alpha   90.00
_cell.angle_beta   90.00
_cell.angle_gamma   90.00
#
_symmetry.space_group_name_H-M   'P 1'
#
loop_
_entity.id
_entity.type
_entity.pdbx_description
1 polymer ?
#
loop_
_entity_poly.entity_id
_entity_poly.type
_entity_poly.pdbx_seq_one_letter_code
_entity_poly.pdbx_strand_id
1 'polypeptide(L)'
;MARQMYDSEEYTVQQIADTFHTSRATVYRALSDDGDFAYIVYRSGKPKTRPDGSIMGETGQGEQSPAQYDADRQLSPLAGHKRPYAKAMVYVVDGTVKRIRAIDPKGDWVPHGGDWEIPVTAPLTPGEIAEQFPTLGFSLGDKLPARRGKLREHLAL
;
A
#
# COMPACT_ATOMS: atom_id res chain seq x y z
N MET A 1 -22.95 -3.85 -5.55
CA MET A 1 -23.95 -3.16 -6.39
C MET A 1 -23.39 -2.78 -7.77
N ALA A 2 -22.47 -1.81 -7.92
CA ALA A 2 -21.89 -1.49 -9.25
C ALA A 2 -21.19 -2.68 -9.94
N ARG A 3 -20.46 -3.49 -9.17
CA ARG A 3 -19.84 -4.73 -9.67
C ARG A 3 -20.86 -5.77 -10.16
N GLN A 4 -21.90 -6.05 -9.36
CA GLN A 4 -22.99 -6.94 -9.75
C GLN A 4 -23.72 -6.50 -11.03
N MET A 5 -23.89 -5.19 -11.25
CA MET A 5 -24.46 -4.66 -12.50
C MET A 5 -23.52 -4.82 -13.69
N TYR A 6 -22.20 -4.78 -13.48
CA TYR A 6 -21.23 -5.00 -14.53
C TYR A 6 -21.09 -6.49 -14.87
N ASP A 7 -21.02 -7.34 -13.86
CA ASP A 7 -20.86 -8.80 -13.99
C ASP A 7 -22.12 -9.48 -14.57
N SER A 8 -23.28 -8.83 -14.54
CA SER A 8 -24.49 -9.35 -15.20
C SER A 8 -24.46 -9.19 -16.72
N GLU A 9 -23.49 -8.44 -17.27
CA GLU A 9 -23.36 -8.09 -18.70
C GLU A 9 -24.57 -7.32 -19.29
N GLU A 10 -25.59 -7.02 -18.49
CA GLU A 10 -26.81 -6.30 -18.91
C GLU A 10 -26.62 -4.77 -18.93
N TYR A 11 -25.60 -4.25 -18.25
CA TYR A 11 -25.36 -2.82 -18.10
C TYR A 11 -23.96 -2.42 -18.59
N THR A 12 -23.91 -1.39 -19.41
CA THR A 12 -22.65 -0.73 -19.79
C THR A 12 -22.11 0.11 -18.64
N VAL A 13 -20.79 0.36 -18.65
CA VAL A 13 -20.13 1.23 -17.66
C VAL A 13 -20.73 2.63 -17.60
N GLN A 14 -21.26 3.15 -18.72
CA GLN A 14 -21.95 4.44 -18.76
C GLN A 14 -23.29 4.35 -17.99
N GLN A 15 -24.09 3.32 -18.21
CA GLN A 15 -25.37 3.13 -17.50
C GLN A 15 -25.16 2.94 -15.99
N ILE A 16 -24.10 2.24 -15.59
CA ILE A 16 -23.71 2.13 -14.19
C ILE A 16 -23.33 3.51 -13.65
N ALA A 17 -22.53 4.29 -14.39
CA ALA A 17 -22.13 5.64 -13.98
C ALA A 17 -23.34 6.56 -13.78
N ASP A 18 -24.30 6.52 -14.70
CA ASP A 18 -25.53 7.30 -14.63
C ASP A 18 -26.41 6.87 -13.45
N THR A 19 -26.51 5.56 -13.18
CA THR A 19 -27.25 5.01 -12.04
C THR A 19 -26.69 5.51 -10.70
N PHE A 20 -25.37 5.64 -10.58
CA PHE A 20 -24.71 6.12 -9.38
C PHE A 20 -24.40 7.63 -9.39
N HIS A 21 -24.91 8.36 -10.39
CA HIS A 21 -24.63 9.80 -10.60
C HIS A 21 -23.13 10.13 -10.49
N THR A 22 -22.27 9.31 -11.09
CA THR A 22 -20.82 9.44 -11.02
C THR A 22 -20.19 9.38 -12.40
N SER A 23 -18.86 9.55 -12.47
CA SER A 23 -18.13 9.47 -13.73
C SER A 23 -17.81 8.02 -14.11
N ARG A 24 -17.69 7.72 -15.42
CA ARG A 24 -17.15 6.44 -15.90
C ARG A 24 -15.80 6.09 -15.27
N ALA A 25 -14.94 7.08 -15.04
CA ALA A 25 -13.64 6.89 -14.40
C ALA A 25 -13.76 6.48 -12.92
N THR A 26 -14.83 6.88 -12.24
CA THR A 26 -15.15 6.40 -10.89
C THR A 26 -15.65 4.97 -10.94
N VAL A 27 -16.50 4.63 -11.92
CA VAL A 27 -17.00 3.27 -12.11
C VAL A 27 -15.87 2.30 -12.47
N TYR A 28 -15.02 2.61 -13.45
CA TYR A 28 -13.85 1.77 -13.76
C TYR A 28 -12.92 1.57 -12.57
N ARG A 29 -12.77 2.57 -11.69
CA ARG A 29 -12.02 2.43 -10.43
C ARG A 29 -12.72 1.54 -9.40
N ALA A 30 -14.04 1.50 -9.40
CA ALA A 30 -14.82 0.62 -8.55
C ALA A 30 -14.94 -0.81 -9.12
N LEU A 31 -14.79 -0.95 -10.44
CA LEU A 31 -14.86 -2.22 -11.17
C LEU A 31 -13.50 -2.86 -11.40
N SER A 32 -12.40 -2.14 -11.22
CA SER A 32 -11.07 -2.72 -11.36
C SER A 32 -10.97 -3.91 -10.42
N ASP A 33 -10.59 -5.07 -10.97
CA ASP A 33 -10.11 -6.17 -10.15
C ASP A 33 -8.96 -5.65 -9.31
N ASP A 34 -9.23 -5.49 -8.02
CA ASP A 34 -8.17 -5.35 -7.04
C ASP A 34 -7.60 -6.76 -6.91
N GLY A 35 -6.73 -7.14 -7.84
CA GLY A 35 -5.85 -8.28 -7.63
C GLY A 35 -4.95 -8.01 -6.41
N ASP A 36 -4.32 -9.07 -5.92
CA ASP A 36 -3.33 -8.95 -4.87
C ASP A 36 -2.27 -7.92 -5.27
N PHE A 37 -1.87 -7.06 -4.34
CA PHE A 37 -0.90 -6.00 -4.64
C PHE A 37 0.06 -5.72 -3.49
N ALA A 38 1.23 -5.23 -3.87
CA ALA A 38 2.20 -4.61 -2.97
C ALA A 38 1.99 -3.08 -2.97
N TYR A 39 1.92 -2.51 -1.78
CA TYR A 39 1.82 -1.07 -1.57
C TYR A 39 3.21 -0.47 -1.38
N ILE A 40 3.66 0.30 -2.37
CA ILE A 40 4.99 0.90 -2.39
C ILE A 40 4.89 2.29 -1.77
N VAL A 41 5.75 2.58 -0.79
CA VAL A 41 5.85 3.87 -0.10
C VAL A 41 7.25 4.44 -0.31
N TYR A 42 7.30 5.61 -0.95
CA TYR A 42 8.54 6.37 -1.17
C TYR A 42 8.73 7.40 -0.07
N ARG A 43 9.92 7.41 0.53
CA ARG A 43 10.28 8.37 1.58
C ARG A 43 11.74 8.82 1.50
N SER A 44 12.00 9.95 2.14
CA SER A 44 13.36 10.44 2.37
C SER A 44 14.03 9.67 3.49
N GLY A 45 15.35 9.46 3.41
CA GLY A 45 16.15 8.93 4.50
C GLY A 45 16.28 9.87 5.71
N LYS A 46 15.82 11.12 5.58
CA LYS A 46 15.79 12.10 6.68
C LYS A 46 14.54 11.87 7.55
N PRO A 47 14.70 11.72 8.88
CA PRO A 47 13.56 11.66 9.80
C PRO A 47 12.75 12.94 9.70
N LYS A 48 11.41 12.82 9.79
CA LYS A 48 10.52 13.97 9.88
C LYS A 48 9.74 13.90 11.18
N THR A 49 9.89 14.89 12.03
CA THR A 49 9.11 15.00 13.26
C THR A 49 7.81 15.76 12.98
N ARG A 50 6.71 15.22 13.48
CA ARG A 50 5.39 15.87 13.44
C ARG A 50 5.21 16.87 14.60
N PRO A 51 4.20 17.74 14.53
CA PRO A 51 3.87 18.65 15.63
C PRO A 51 3.57 17.95 16.97
N ASP A 52 3.10 16.70 16.92
CA ASP A 52 2.83 15.85 18.09
C ASP A 52 4.07 15.12 18.64
N GLY A 53 5.24 15.34 18.06
CA GLY A 53 6.50 14.71 18.46
C GLY A 53 6.76 13.32 17.86
N SER A 54 5.80 12.74 17.12
CA SER A 54 6.01 11.45 16.45
C SER A 54 6.98 11.58 15.26
N ILE A 55 7.77 10.53 15.02
CA ILE A 55 8.72 10.46 13.90
C ILE A 55 8.07 9.72 12.73
N MET A 56 8.08 10.35 11.57
CA MET A 56 7.69 9.79 10.29
C MET A 56 8.91 9.38 9.47
N GLY A 57 8.79 8.23 8.80
CA GLY A 57 9.79 7.76 7.84
C GLY A 57 10.90 6.93 8.48
N GLU A 58 12.15 7.19 8.11
CA GLU A 58 13.31 6.52 8.72
C GLU A 58 13.58 7.11 10.11
N THR A 59 13.64 6.26 11.14
CA THR A 59 13.91 6.68 12.53
C THR A 59 15.39 6.67 12.89
N GLY A 60 16.22 5.98 12.10
CA GLY A 60 17.64 5.77 12.40
C GLY A 60 17.91 4.74 13.52
N GLN A 61 16.86 4.12 14.08
CA GLN A 61 16.99 3.17 15.20
C GLN A 61 17.13 1.71 14.74
N GLY A 62 17.28 1.47 13.43
CA GLY A 62 17.38 0.15 12.83
C GLY A 62 16.03 -0.44 12.42
N GLU A 63 16.07 -1.36 11.46
CA GLU A 63 14.91 -1.88 10.73
C GLU A 63 13.95 -2.73 11.57
N GLN A 64 14.51 -3.38 12.59
CA GLN A 64 13.80 -4.25 13.53
C GLN A 64 13.34 -3.51 14.79
N SER A 65 13.63 -2.21 14.91
CA SER A 65 13.27 -1.44 16.11
C SER A 65 11.75 -1.21 16.20
N PRO A 66 11.17 -1.19 17.42
CA PRO A 66 9.78 -0.79 17.63
C PRO A 66 9.46 0.59 17.02
N ALA A 67 10.38 1.55 17.15
CA ALA A 67 10.21 2.88 16.57
C ALA A 67 10.08 2.85 15.04
N GLN A 68 10.91 2.04 14.35
CA GLN A 68 10.80 1.91 12.90
C GLN A 68 9.56 1.13 12.48
N TYR A 69 9.16 0.11 13.25
CA TYR A 69 7.91 -0.61 13.05
C TYR A 69 6.69 0.33 13.14
N ASP A 70 6.63 1.17 14.17
CA ASP A 70 5.56 2.15 14.34
C ASP A 70 5.56 3.19 13.24
N ALA A 71 6.72 3.70 12.82
CA ALA A 71 6.82 4.63 11.70
C ALA A 71 6.44 3.99 10.35
N ASP A 72 6.68 2.69 10.18
CA ASP A 72 6.36 1.93 8.97
C ASP A 72 4.86 1.65 8.85
N ARG A 73 4.21 1.25 9.95
CA ARG A 73 2.77 0.90 9.98
C ARG A 73 1.85 2.12 9.92
N GLN A 74 2.39 3.29 10.20
CA GLN A 74 1.66 4.54 10.28
C GLN A 74 1.38 5.20 8.91
N LEU A 75 0.14 5.71 8.76
CA LEU A 75 -0.22 6.83 7.89
C LEU A 75 0.02 6.59 6.39
N SER A 76 -0.63 5.54 5.91
CA SER A 76 -0.84 5.31 4.49
C SER A 76 -2.34 5.41 4.17
N PRO A 77 -2.79 6.43 3.41
CA PRO A 77 -4.15 6.50 2.93
C PRO A 77 -4.35 5.33 1.97
N LEU A 78 -4.95 4.27 2.49
CA LEU A 78 -5.40 3.13 1.72
C LEU A 78 -6.93 3.09 1.77
N ALA A 79 -7.54 3.11 0.58
CA ALA A 79 -8.99 3.01 0.47
C ALA A 79 -9.47 1.68 1.09
N GLY A 80 -10.55 1.72 1.87
CA GLY A 80 -10.99 0.57 2.66
C GLY A 80 -11.25 -0.70 1.84
N HIS A 81 -11.78 -0.56 0.63
CA HIS A 81 -12.03 -1.68 -0.28
C HIS A 81 -10.76 -2.39 -0.78
N LYS A 82 -9.60 -1.74 -0.71
CA LYS A 82 -8.32 -2.32 -1.15
C LYS A 82 -7.63 -3.18 -0.08
N ARG A 83 -8.03 -3.07 1.19
CA ARG A 83 -7.38 -3.78 2.30
C ARG A 83 -7.32 -5.30 2.12
N PRO A 84 -8.37 -5.99 1.64
CA PRO A 84 -8.32 -7.45 1.47
C PRO A 84 -7.26 -7.92 0.46
N TYR A 85 -6.87 -7.03 -0.46
CA TYR A 85 -5.97 -7.33 -1.57
C TYR A 85 -4.54 -6.84 -1.33
N ALA A 86 -4.32 -6.02 -0.30
CA ALA A 86 -2.99 -5.56 0.06
C ALA A 86 -2.22 -6.73 0.73
N LYS A 87 -1.12 -7.18 0.12
CA LYS A 87 -0.31 -8.29 0.65
C LYS A 87 1.04 -7.90 1.20
N ALA A 88 1.62 -6.81 0.70
CA ALA A 88 2.93 -6.34 1.13
C ALA A 88 2.99 -4.82 1.22
N MET A 89 3.83 -4.33 2.13
CA MET A 89 4.30 -2.95 2.19
C MET A 89 5.77 -2.91 1.76
N VAL A 90 6.08 -2.10 0.76
CA VAL A 90 7.44 -1.91 0.24
C VAL A 90 7.90 -0.50 0.58
N TYR A 91 8.95 -0.36 1.37
CA TYR A 91 9.50 0.93 1.75
C TYR A 91 10.74 1.24 0.92
N VAL A 92 10.63 2.28 0.12
CA VAL A 92 11.69 2.79 -0.72
C VAL A 92 12.25 4.07 -0.11
N VAL A 93 13.53 4.04 0.23
CA VAL A 93 14.24 5.13 0.90
C VAL A 93 15.27 5.69 -0.07
N ASP A 94 15.15 6.96 -0.39
CA ASP A 94 16.04 7.67 -1.32
C ASP A 94 16.25 6.87 -2.63
N GLY A 95 15.15 6.30 -3.15
CA GLY A 95 15.12 5.53 -4.40
C GLY A 95 15.68 4.11 -4.31
N THR A 96 15.87 3.56 -3.11
CA THR A 96 16.36 2.19 -2.89
C THR A 96 15.36 1.40 -2.06
N VAL A 97 15.03 0.17 -2.50
CA VAL A 97 14.15 -0.73 -1.74
C VAL A 97 14.86 -1.09 -0.43
N LYS A 98 14.38 -0.55 0.68
CA LYS A 98 15.05 -0.69 1.97
C LYS A 98 14.46 -1.81 2.79
N ARG A 99 13.13 -1.95 2.77
CA ARG A 99 12.40 -2.94 3.55
C ARG A 99 11.14 -3.39 2.82
N ILE A 100 10.79 -4.65 3.02
CA ILE A 100 9.51 -5.22 2.61
C ILE A 100 8.91 -5.88 3.84
N ARG A 101 7.63 -5.63 4.12
CA ARG A 101 6.86 -6.30 5.18
C ARG A 101 5.64 -6.95 4.55
N ALA A 102 5.29 -8.15 4.99
CA ALA A 102 3.99 -8.70 4.65
C ALA A 102 2.90 -7.96 5.44
N ILE A 103 1.70 -7.92 4.88
CA ILE A 103 0.50 -7.51 5.61
C ILE A 103 -0.03 -8.76 6.31
N ASP A 104 -0.22 -8.68 7.62
CA ASP A 104 -0.79 -9.77 8.40
C ASP A 104 -2.30 -9.87 8.08
N PRO A 105 -2.76 -10.97 7.45
CA PRO A 105 -4.16 -11.14 7.10
C PRO A 105 -5.08 -11.27 8.32
N LYS A 106 -4.52 -11.54 9.50
CA LYS A 106 -5.25 -11.65 10.77
C LYS A 106 -5.10 -10.40 11.65
N GLY A 107 -4.27 -9.45 11.24
CA GLY A 107 -4.02 -8.25 12.03
C GLY A 107 -5.12 -7.19 11.85
N ASP A 108 -5.29 -6.38 12.89
CA ASP A 108 -6.30 -5.33 12.90
C ASP A 108 -5.84 -4.09 12.16
N TRP A 109 -6.70 -3.59 11.27
CA TRP A 109 -6.56 -2.28 10.66
C TRP A 109 -7.12 -1.23 11.62
N VAL A 110 -6.25 -0.48 12.28
CA VAL A 110 -6.68 0.50 13.29
C VAL A 110 -6.88 1.87 12.63
N PRO A 111 -8.05 2.53 12.76
CA PRO A 111 -8.25 3.88 12.25
C PRO A 111 -7.32 4.88 12.95
N HIS A 112 -6.69 5.78 12.19
CA HIS A 112 -5.81 6.81 12.74
C HIS A 112 -5.93 8.14 11.98
N GLY A 113 -6.69 9.10 12.52
CA GLY A 113 -6.75 10.46 11.99
C GLY A 113 -7.20 10.60 10.53
N GLY A 114 -8.05 9.68 10.05
CA GLY A 114 -8.48 9.61 8.64
C GLY A 114 -7.68 8.62 7.77
N ASP A 115 -6.57 8.11 8.31
CA ASP A 115 -5.75 7.04 7.74
C ASP A 115 -5.93 5.72 8.52
N TRP A 116 -5.03 4.76 8.29
CA TRP A 116 -4.99 3.44 8.94
C TRP A 116 -3.59 3.14 9.46
N GLU A 117 -3.52 2.50 10.62
CA GLU A 117 -2.38 1.68 11.01
C GLU A 117 -2.49 0.33 10.30
N ILE A 118 -1.50 0.02 9.48
CA ILE A 118 -1.50 -1.19 8.66
C ILE A 118 -0.93 -2.34 9.48
N PRO A 119 -1.60 -3.50 9.60
CA PRO A 119 -1.06 -4.65 10.29
C PRO A 119 0.05 -5.27 9.46
N VAL A 120 1.30 -4.94 9.77
CA VAL A 120 2.49 -5.43 9.05
C VAL A 120 3.30 -6.39 9.91
N THR A 121 4.01 -7.31 9.27
CA THR A 121 4.94 -8.22 9.95
C THR A 121 6.28 -7.54 10.26
N ALA A 122 7.21 -8.31 10.85
CA ALA A 122 8.63 -7.97 10.80
C ALA A 122 9.11 -7.81 9.34
N PRO A 123 10.21 -7.06 9.08
CA PRO A 123 10.81 -6.99 7.76
C PRO A 123 11.19 -8.38 7.27
N LEU A 124 10.79 -8.69 6.04
CA LEU A 124 11.07 -9.96 5.40
C LEU A 124 12.54 -10.06 4.98
N THR A 125 13.08 -11.26 5.10
CA THR A 125 14.37 -11.64 4.52
C THR A 125 14.26 -11.83 3.01
N PRO A 126 15.39 -11.82 2.26
CA PRO A 126 15.37 -12.10 0.83
C PRO A 126 14.71 -13.43 0.46
N GLY A 127 14.90 -14.48 1.27
CA GLY A 127 14.28 -15.79 1.05
C GLY A 127 12.76 -15.75 1.19
N GLU A 128 12.27 -15.11 2.26
CA GLU A 128 10.82 -14.93 2.47
C GLU A 128 10.17 -14.06 1.39
N ILE A 129 10.88 -13.04 0.88
CA ILE A 129 10.38 -12.23 -0.25
C ILE A 129 10.23 -13.09 -1.50
N ALA A 130 11.24 -13.89 -1.84
CA ALA A 130 11.21 -14.75 -3.01
C ALA A 130 10.11 -15.83 -2.92
N GLU A 131 9.85 -16.33 -1.71
CA GLU A 131 8.80 -17.32 -1.45
C GLU A 131 7.39 -16.72 -1.48
N GLN A 132 7.17 -15.60 -0.78
CA GLN A 132 5.84 -15.01 -0.61
C GLN A 132 5.43 -14.13 -1.79
N PHE A 133 6.39 -13.46 -2.44
CA PHE A 133 6.15 -12.48 -3.49
C PHE A 133 7.05 -12.71 -4.72
N PRO A 134 6.96 -13.88 -5.38
CA PRO A 134 7.83 -14.25 -6.51
C PRO A 134 7.69 -13.31 -7.72
N THR A 135 6.58 -12.59 -7.83
CA THR A 135 6.25 -11.66 -8.92
C THR A 135 6.62 -10.21 -8.64
N LEU A 136 7.18 -9.89 -7.46
CA LEU A 136 7.49 -8.52 -7.04
C LEU A 136 8.47 -7.80 -7.98
N GLY A 137 9.34 -8.55 -8.66
CA GLY A 137 10.23 -8.03 -9.70
C GLY A 137 11.41 -7.18 -9.20
N PHE A 138 11.56 -7.01 -7.88
CA PHE A 138 12.72 -6.37 -7.24
C PHE A 138 12.99 -6.99 -5.86
N SER A 139 14.23 -6.79 -5.40
CA SER A 139 14.78 -7.28 -4.13
C SER A 139 15.17 -6.13 -3.20
N LEU A 140 15.52 -6.47 -1.95
CA LEU A 140 16.14 -5.50 -1.05
C LEU A 140 17.45 -4.97 -1.64
N GLY A 141 17.65 -3.65 -1.58
CA GLY A 141 18.82 -2.97 -2.15
C GLY A 141 18.65 -2.53 -3.60
N ASP A 142 17.62 -3.00 -4.31
CA ASP A 142 17.38 -2.60 -5.69
C ASP A 142 17.00 -1.13 -5.80
N LYS A 143 17.35 -0.53 -6.94
CA LYS A 143 16.96 0.84 -7.27
C LYS A 143 15.53 0.86 -7.76
N LEU A 144 14.71 1.66 -7.09
CA LEU A 144 13.33 1.93 -7.44
C LEU A 144 13.06 3.43 -7.29
N PRO A 145 13.50 4.27 -8.25
CA PRO A 145 13.29 5.71 -8.15
C PRO A 145 11.80 6.03 -8.15
N ALA A 146 11.38 6.95 -7.28
CA ALA A 146 10.00 7.42 -7.23
C ALA A 146 9.63 8.09 -8.56
N ARG A 147 8.44 7.78 -9.09
CA ARG A 147 7.88 8.56 -10.19
C ARG A 147 7.59 9.97 -9.70
N ARG A 148 7.92 10.98 -10.52
CA ARG A 148 7.74 12.39 -10.14
C ARG A 148 6.31 12.66 -9.66
N GLY A 149 6.19 13.23 -8.46
CA GLY A 149 4.90 13.57 -7.85
C GLY A 149 4.18 12.40 -7.15
N LYS A 150 4.75 11.20 -7.12
CA LYS A 150 4.18 10.05 -6.40
C LYS A 150 4.95 9.77 -5.12
N LEU A 151 4.22 9.77 -4.01
CA LEU A 151 4.71 9.28 -2.72
C LEU A 151 4.42 7.80 -2.51
N ARG A 152 3.45 7.24 -3.26
CA ARG A 152 2.95 5.87 -3.08
C ARG A 152 2.48 5.28 -4.41
N GLU A 153 2.62 3.97 -4.59
CA GLU A 153 2.21 3.21 -5.78
C GLU A 153 1.62 1.85 -5.39
N HIS A 154 0.74 1.30 -6.23
CA HIS A 154 0.28 -0.08 -6.11
C HIS A 154 0.92 -0.89 -7.23
N LEU A 155 1.52 -2.01 -6.87
CA LEU A 155 2.10 -2.97 -7.80
C LEU A 155 1.30 -4.26 -7.72
N ALA A 156 0.74 -4.72 -8.84
CA ALA A 156 0.07 -6.01 -8.90
C ALA A 156 1.05 -7.15 -8.61
N LEU A 157 0.58 -8.17 -7.90
CA LEU A 157 1.30 -9.40 -7.56
C LEU A 157 0.75 -10.59 -8.35
#